data_AF-A0A9I9EER1-F1
#
_entry.id   AF-A0A9I9EER1-F1
#
_cell.length_a   1.000
_cell.length_b   1.000
_cell.length_c   1.000
_cell.angle_alpha   90.00
_cell.angle_beta   90.00
_cell.angle_gamma   90.00
#
_symmetry.space_group_name_H-M   'P 1'
#
loop_
_entity.id
_entity.type
_entity.pdbx_description
1 polymer ?
#
loop_
_entity_poly.entity_id
_entity_poly.type
_entity_poly.pdbx_seq_one_letter_code
_entity_poly.pdbx_strand_id
1 'polypeptide(L)' 'MVAMFLHIVAHDVKNRVIQREFMRSGETISRHFNMVLLVVIRLHDKLLKKPQPVNRKLMKLICLCLTSNMTSSSRLPKHS' A
#
# COMPACT_ATOMS: atom_id res chain seq x y z
N MET A 1 -9.24 -15.85 8.71
CA MET A 1 -9.59 -14.40 8.78
C MET A 1 -8.37 -13.50 8.61
N VAL A 2 -7.34 -13.62 9.48
CA VAL A 2 -6.10 -12.83 9.37
C VAL A 2 -5.27 -13.19 8.13
N ALA A 3 -5.25 -14.47 7.72
CA ALA A 3 -4.55 -14.91 6.51
C ALA A 3 -5.03 -14.19 5.23
N MET A 4 -6.33 -13.91 5.09
CA MET A 4 -6.85 -13.13 3.95
C MET A 4 -6.32 -11.69 3.98
N PHE A 5 -6.34 -11.05 5.15
CA PHE A 5 -5.80 -9.70 5.33
C PHE A 5 -4.31 -9.65 4.99
N LEU A 6 -3.52 -10.59 5.54
CA LEU A 6 -2.09 -10.69 5.26
C LEU A 6 -1.82 -10.94 3.78
N HIS A 7 -2.57 -11.82 3.14
CA HIS A 7 -2.40 -12.11 1.72
C HIS A 7 -2.73 -10.89 0.83
N ILE A 8 -3.78 -10.13 1.17
CA ILE A 8 -4.12 -8.86 0.49
C ILE A 8 -2.96 -7.86 0.60
N VAL A 9 -2.47 -7.62 1.82
CA VAL A 9 -1.44 -6.61 2.07
C VAL A 9 -0.07 -7.04 1.55
N ALA A 10 0.28 -8.33 1.65
CA ALA A 10 1.58 -8.85 1.22
C ALA A 10 1.74 -8.89 -0.30
N HIS A 11 0.65 -9.10 -1.04
CA HIS A 11 0.69 -9.28 -2.50
C HIS A 11 -0.04 -8.18 -3.28
N ASP A 12 -0.59 -7.16 -2.62
CA ASP A 12 -1.40 -6.09 -3.22
C ASP A 12 -2.53 -6.63 -4.13
N VAL A 13 -3.18 -7.72 -3.71
CA VAL A 13 -4.16 -8.41 -4.54
C VAL A 13 -5.56 -7.80 -4.39
N LYS A 14 -6.26 -7.66 -5.52
CA LYS A 14 -7.62 -7.10 -5.57
C LYS A 14 -8.65 -8.05 -4.96
N ASN A 15 -9.74 -7.49 -4.44
CA ASN A 15 -10.83 -8.24 -3.80
C ASN A 15 -11.40 -9.37 -4.69
N ARG A 16 -11.46 -9.17 -6.02
CA ARG A 16 -11.90 -10.17 -6.99
C ARG A 16 -11.01 -11.43 -7.01
N VAL A 17 -9.70 -11.28 -6.79
CA VAL A 17 -8.76 -12.42 -6.72
C VAL A 17 -9.03 -13.20 -5.44
N ILE A 18 -9.14 -12.51 -4.29
CA ILE A 18 -9.44 -13.11 -2.99
C ILE A 18 -10.78 -13.84 -2.98
N GLN A 19 -11.81 -13.29 -3.63
CA GLN A 19 -13.12 -13.93 -3.76
C GLN A 19 -13.00 -15.32 -4.39
N ARG A 20 -12.16 -15.46 -5.42
CA ARG A 20 -11.92 -16.72 -6.11
C ARG A 20 -11.09 -17.68 -5.25
N GLU A 21 -9.99 -17.20 -4.66
CA GLU A 21 -9.06 -18.03 -3.87
C GLU A 21 -9.68 -18.55 -2.58
N PHE A 22 -10.46 -17.72 -1.88
CA PHE A 22 -11.04 -18.07 -0.58
C PHE A 22 -12.52 -18.48 -0.68
N MET A 23 -13.12 -18.44 -1.88
CA MET A 23 -14.53 -18.77 -2.13
C MET A 23 -15.49 -17.99 -1.21
N ARG A 24 -15.22 -16.69 -1.01
CA ARG A 24 -16.03 -15.80 -0.17
C ARG A 24 -16.57 -14.63 -0.97
N SER A 25 -17.71 -14.08 -0.54
CA SER A 25 -18.26 -12.87 -1.13
C SER A 25 -17.37 -11.66 -0.87
N GLY A 26 -17.43 -10.68 -1.76
CA GLY A 26 -16.71 -9.41 -1.59
C GLY A 26 -17.07 -8.69 -0.30
N GLU A 27 -18.35 -8.73 0.09
CA GLU A 27 -18.82 -8.17 1.37
C GLU A 27 -18.13 -8.86 2.56
N THR A 28 -18.05 -10.19 2.54
CA THR A 28 -17.38 -10.95 3.59
C THR A 28 -15.92 -10.54 3.69
N ILE A 29 -15.21 -10.43 2.57
CA ILE A 29 -13.80 -10.06 2.57
C ILE A 29 -13.62 -8.62 3.10
N SER A 30 -14.45 -7.68 2.63
CA SER A 30 -14.42 -6.29 3.11
C SER A 30 -14.69 -6.19 4.61
N ARG A 31 -15.65 -6.95 5.15
CA ARG A 31 -15.94 -6.98 6.60
C ARG A 31 -14.73 -7.48 7.39
N HIS A 32 -14.12 -8.59 6.96
CA HIS A 32 -12.95 -9.15 7.63
C HIS A 32 -11.74 -8.21 7.55
N PHE A 33 -11.50 -7.61 6.38
CA PHE A 33 -10.42 -6.66 6.19
C PHE A 33 -10.55 -5.46 7.14
N ASN A 34 -11.74 -4.86 7.22
CA ASN A 34 -12.00 -3.73 8.10
C ASN A 34 -11.86 -4.09 9.59
N MET A 35 -12.32 -5.27 10.01
CA MET A 35 -12.17 -5.73 11.39
C MET A 35 -10.70 -5.89 11.78
N VAL A 36 -9.89 -6.52 10.92
CA VAL A 36 -8.46 -6.69 11.19
C VAL A 36 -7.74 -5.35 11.16
N LEU A 37 -8.05 -4.48 10.19
CA LEU A 37 -7.49 -3.14 10.10
C LEU A 37 -7.77 -2.32 11.37
N LEU A 38 -9.00 -2.37 11.90
CA LEU A 38 -9.37 -1.68 13.12
C LEU A 38 -8.52 -2.15 14.32
N VAL A 39 -8.32 -3.46 14.45
CA VAL A 39 -7.47 -4.03 15.52
C VAL A 39 -6.02 -3.57 15.36
N VAL A 40 -5.49 -3.58 14.14
CA VAL A 40 -4.13 -3.12 13.84
C VAL A 40 -3.96 -1.64 14.21
N ILE A 41 -4.90 -0.77 13.83
CA ILE A 41 -4.87 0.66 14.17
C ILE A 41 -4.90 0.88 15.69
N ARG A 42 -5.78 0.16 16.40
CA ARG A 42 -5.88 0.23 17.87
C ARG A 42 -4.62 -0.24 18.59
N LEU A 43 -3.87 -1.15 17.97
CA LEU A 43 -2.64 -1.72 18.52
C LEU A 43 -1.38 -1.11 17.90
N HIS A 44 -1.50 -0.08 17.06
CA HIS A 44 -0.38 0.40 16.27
C HIS A 44 0.79 0.88 17.15
N ASP A 45 0.52 1.51 18.30
CA ASP A 45 1.54 1.94 19.26
C ASP A 45 2.33 0.78 19.89
N LYS A 46 1.74 -0.42 19.93
CA LYS A 46 2.36 -1.63 20.48
C LYS A 46 3.03 -2.49 19.42
N LEU A 47 2.47 -2.52 18.21
CA LEU A 47 2.91 -3.40 17.12
C LEU A 47 3.92 -2.71 16.18
N LEU A 48 3.80 -1.40 15.97
CA LEU A 48 4.63 -0.66 15.05
C LEU A 48 5.65 0.17 15.83
N LYS A 49 6.92 0.07 15.41
CA LYS A 49 7.92 1.03 15.88
C LYS A 49 7.49 2.41 15.43
N LYS A 50 7.54 3.40 16.35
CA LYS A 50 7.32 4.80 15.99
C LYS A 50 8.20 5.11 14.78
N PRO A 51 7.62 5.57 13.65
CA PRO A 51 8.42 5.92 12.50
C PRO A 51 9.38 7.02 12.95
N GLN A 52 10.68 6.74 12.86
CA GLN A 52 11.66 7.77 13.12
C GLN A 52 11.47 8.85 12.05
N PRO A 53 11.50 10.14 12.43
CA PRO A 53 11.42 11.21 11.46
C PRO A 53 12.57 11.02 10.49
N VAL A 54 12.24 10.65 9.25
CA VAL A 54 13.19 10.61 8.16
C VAL A 54 13.75 12.02 8.05
N ASN A 55 15.08 12.16 8.13
CA ASN A 55 15.74 13.46 8.09
C ASN A 55 15.09 14.30 6.97
N ARG A 56 14.61 15.52 7.28
CA ARG A 56 13.93 16.39 6.30
C ARG A 56 14.75 16.57 5.02
N LYS A 57 16.08 16.51 5.11
CA LYS A 57 16.99 16.55 3.97
C LYS A 57 16.86 15.30 3.08
N LEU A 58 16.73 14.12 3.70
CA LEU A 58 16.49 12.85 3.02
C LEU A 58 15.08 12.79 2.41
N MET A 59 14.04 13.30 3.08
CA MET A 59 12.69 13.41 2.48
C MET A 59 12.68 14.33 1.26
N LYS A 60 13.38 15.49 1.33
CA LYS A 60 13.53 16.39 0.17
C LYS A 60 14.26 15.71 -0.99
N LEU A 61 15.30 14.92 -0.71
CA LEU A 61 16.05 14.21 -1.73
C LEU A 61 15.21 13.09 -2.39
N ILE A 62 14.46 12.33 -1.61
CA ILE A 62 13.53 11.31 -2.11
C ILE A 62 12.46 11.96 -2.99
N CYS A 63 11.86 13.07 -2.54
CA CYS A 63 10.88 13.81 -3.33
C CYS A 63 11.50 14.34 -4.63
N LEU A 64 12.70 14.91 -4.56
CA LEU A 64 13.43 15.38 -5.75
C LEU A 64 13.70 14.24 -6.73
N CYS A 65 14.24 13.10 -6.28
CA CYS A 65 14.46 11.92 -7.12
C CYS A 65 13.17 11.40 -7.76
N LEU A 66 12.06 11.37 -7.04
CA LEU A 66 10.77 10.95 -7.58
C LEU A 66 10.23 11.95 -8.62
N THR A 67 10.39 13.26 -8.40
CA THR A 67 9.96 14.30 -9.35
C THR A 67 10.86 14.41 -10.58
N SER A 68 12.17 14.18 -10.42
CA SER A 68 13.13 14.13 -11.53
C SER A 68 12.90 12.90 -12.42
N ASN A 69 12.60 11.74 -11.83
CA ASN A 69 12.28 10.54 -12.60
C ASN A 69 10.96 10.64 -13.37
N MET A 70 10.00 11.45 -12.90
CA MET A 70 8.75 11.70 -13.63
C MET A 70 8.87 12.75 -14.75
N THR A 71 9.90 13.60 -14.73
CA THR A 71 10.10 14.66 -15.74
C THR A 71 11.08 14.28 -16.86
N SER A 72 11.84 13.19 -16.72
CA SER A 72 12.75 12.69 -17.76
C SER A 72 12.09 11.81 -18.83
N SER A 73 10.80 11.44 -18.71
CA SER A 73 10.10 10.54 -19.65
C SER A 73 9.05 11.21 -20.55
N SER A 74 9.21 12.48 -20.91
CA SER A 74 8.41 13.12 -21.97
C SER A 74 9.23 14.11 -22.79
N ARG A 75 10.10 13.60 -23.66
CA ARG A 75 10.59 14.35 -24.83
C ARG A 75 10.68 13.41 -26.03
N LEU A 76 9.53 13.19 -26.67
CA LEU A 76 9.45 12.70 -28.04
C LEU A 76 9.80 13.86 -28.98
N PRO A 77 10.77 13.72 -29.89
CA PRO A 77 11.03 14.72 -30.91
C PRO A 77 9.97 14.57 -32.00
N LYS A 78 9.12 15.57 -32.19
CA LYS A 78 8.39 15.72 -33.45
C LYS A 78 9.30 16.46 -34.41
N HIS A 79 9.93 15.69 -35.29
CA HIS A 79 10.50 16.17 -36.53
C HIS A 79 9.36 16.35 -37.55
N SER A 80 9.57 17.31 -38.46
CA SER A 80 8.73 17.75 -39.59
C SER A 80 7.69 18.81 -39.28
#